data_AF-A0A7X9L8E8-F1
#
_entry.id   AF-A0A7X9L8E8-F1
#
_cell.length_a   1.000
_cell.length_b   1.000
_cell.length_c   1.000
_cell.angle_alpha   90.00
_cell.angle_beta   90.00
_cell.angle_gamma   90.00
#
_symmetry.space_group_name_H-M   'P 1'
#
loop_
_entity.id
_entity.type
_entity.pdbx_description
1 polymer ?
#
loop_
_entity_poly.entity_id
_entity_poly.type
_entity_poly.pdbx_seq_one_letter_code
_entity_poly.pdbx_strand_id
1 'polypeptide(L)' 'MTIFLRILQLIAKYGKRAIDWCWANKDRILNWIRNGMAIDWIINKIKEILGIR' A
#
# COMPACT_ATOMS: atom_id res chain seq x y z
N MET A 1 -13.23 0.36 -4.54
CA MET A 1 -11.98 0.41 -5.34
C MET A 1 -11.13 1.65 -5.06
N THR A 2 -11.72 2.78 -4.66
CA THR A 2 -11.04 4.10 -4.56
C THR A 2 -9.88 4.16 -3.54
N ILE A 3 -9.98 3.45 -2.41
CA ILE A 3 -8.95 3.48 -1.35
C ILE A 3 -7.64 2.84 -1.81
N PHE A 4 -7.70 1.73 -2.55
CA PHE A 4 -6.51 1.07 -3.09
C PHE A 4 -5.74 1.98 -4.05
N LEU A 5 -6.44 2.66 -4.95
CA LEU A 5 -5.81 3.62 -5.87
C LEU A 5 -5.18 4.80 -5.12
N ARG A 6 -5.80 5.27 -4.03
CA ARG A 6 -5.22 6.30 -3.16
C ARG A 6 -3.93 5.83 -2.49
N ILE A 7 -3.88 4.57 -2.03
CA ILE A 7 -2.65 3.97 -1.49
C ILE A 7 -1.56 3.92 -2.57
N LEU A 8 -1.90 3.54 -3.81
CA LEU A 8 -0.95 3.53 -4.92
C LEU A 8 -0.40 4.94 -5.22
N GLN A 9 -1.25 5.96 -5.23
CA GLN A 9 -0.81 7.35 -5.44
C GLN A 9 0.18 7.80 -4.35
N LEU A 10 -0.08 7.44 -3.10
CA LEU A 10 0.78 7.81 -1.97
C LEU A 10 2.10 7.03 -1.95
N ILE A 11 2.09 5.76 -2.37
CA ILE A 11 3.30 4.93 -2.44
C ILE A 11 4.14 5.23 -3.70
N ALA A 12 3.53 5.81 -4.74
CA ALA A 12 4.18 6.05 -6.03
C ALA A 12 5.45 6.91 -5.94
N LYS A 13 5.50 7.83 -4.97
CA LYS A 13 6.69 8.66 -4.69
C LYS A 13 7.92 7.85 -4.28
N TYR A 14 7.74 6.60 -3.85
CA TYR A 14 8.82 5.66 -3.52
C TYR A 14 9.27 4.79 -4.69
N GLY A 15 8.72 5.04 -5.89
CA GLY A 15 9.14 4.43 -7.14
C GLY A 15 8.33 3.21 -7.57
N LYS A 16 8.62 2.77 -8.80
CA LYS A 16 7.86 1.71 -9.48
C LYS A 16 7.84 0.39 -8.71
N ARG A 17 8.93 0.03 -8.03
CA ARG A 17 9.01 -1.20 -7.22
C ARG A 17 7.92 -1.27 -6.13
N ALA A 18 7.60 -0.13 -5.51
CA ALA A 18 6.57 -0.09 -4.47
C ALA A 18 5.16 -0.26 -5.06
N ILE A 19 4.91 0.34 -6.23
CA ILE A 19 3.67 0.17 -6.99
C ILE A 19 3.51 -1.29 -7.42
N ASP A 20 4.55 -1.89 -8.02
CA ASP A 20 4.54 -3.28 -8.47
C ASP A 20 4.26 -4.23 -7.30
N TRP A 21 4.88 -3.99 -6.13
CA TRP A 21 4.62 -4.77 -4.92
C TRP A 21 3.16 -4.66 -4.46
N CYS A 22 2.56 -3.47 -4.51
CA CYS A 22 1.16 -3.26 -4.14
C CYS A 22 0.20 -4.01 -5.07
N TRP A 23 0.49 -4.04 -6.37
CA TRP A 23 -0.29 -4.84 -7.32
C TRP A 23 -0.15 -6.34 -7.09
N ALA A 24 1.08 -6.81 -6.84
CA ALA A 24 1.35 -8.22 -6.53
C ALA A 24 0.70 -8.68 -5.21
N ASN A 25 0.49 -7.76 -4.26
CA ASN A 25 -0.10 -8.04 -2.93
C ASN A 25 -1.48 -7.39 -2.76
N LYS A 26 -2.21 -7.18 -3.86
CA LYS A 26 -3.49 -6.46 -3.86
C LYS A 26 -4.50 -7.02 -2.86
N ASP A 27 -4.66 -8.34 -2.80
CA ASP A 27 -5.64 -8.98 -1.90
C ASP A 27 -5.30 -8.75 -0.43
N ARG A 28 -4.02 -8.73 -0.08
CA ARG A 28 -3.55 -8.41 1.28
C ARG A 28 -3.93 -6.97 1.66
N ILE A 29 -3.69 -6.02 0.77
CA ILE A 29 -4.04 -4.61 1.00
C ILE A 29 -5.56 -4.44 1.09
N LEU A 30 -6.33 -5.10 0.20
CA LEU A 30 -7.78 -5.09 0.26
C LEU A 30 -8.32 -5.71 1.56
N ASN A 31 -7.67 -6.74 2.10
CA ASN A 31 -8.02 -7.31 3.40
C ASN A 31 -7.80 -6.29 4.54
N TRP A 32 -6.67 -5.58 4.57
CA TRP A 32 -6.44 -4.50 5.55
C TRP A 32 -7.50 -3.40 5.45
N ILE A 33 -7.86 -3.00 4.23
CA ILE A 33 -8.93 -2.01 4.00
C ILE A 33 -10.27 -2.54 4.55
N ARG A 34 -10.62 -3.80 4.26
CA ARG A 34 -11.86 -4.43 4.75
C ARG A 34 -11.91 -4.54 6.28
N ASN A 35 -10.75 -4.72 6.93
CA ASN A 35 -10.62 -4.75 8.39
C ASN A 35 -10.58 -3.35 9.03
N GLY A 36 -10.77 -2.27 8.25
CA GLY A 36 -10.83 -0.91 8.78
C GLY A 36 -9.47 -0.32 9.15
N MET A 37 -8.36 -0.87 8.65
CA MET A 37 -7.04 -0.30 8.91
C MET A 37 -6.90 1.09 8.28
N ALA A 38 -6.28 2.02 9.01
CA ALA A 38 -6.03 3.37 8.53
C ALA A 38 -5.06 3.39 7.33
N ILE A 39 -5.25 4.34 6.40
CA ILE A 39 -4.39 4.47 5.21
C ILE A 39 -2.93 4.70 5.60
N ASP A 40 -2.67 5.56 6.60
CA ASP A 40 -1.31 5.83 7.09
C ASP A 40 -0.65 4.58 7.66
N TRP A 41 -1.41 3.76 8.40
CA TRP A 41 -0.91 2.49 8.90
C TRP A 41 -0.53 1.54 7.75
N ILE A 42 -1.38 1.45 6.71
CA ILE A 42 -1.11 0.60 5.55
C ILE A 42 0.17 1.07 4.83
N ILE A 43 0.32 2.38 4.63
CA ILE A 43 1.52 2.95 3.97
C ILE A 43 2.77 2.65 4.79
N ASN A 44 2.74 2.88 6.11
CA ASN A 44 3.86 2.57 6.98
C ASN A 44 4.22 1.09 6.94
N LYS A 45 3.21 0.20 6.93
CA LYS A 45 3.43 -1.24 6.81
C LYS A 45 4.10 -1.61 5.48
N ILE A 46 3.68 -1.00 4.37
CA ILE A 46 4.30 -1.22 3.06
C ILE A 46 5.75 -0.74 3.06
N LYS A 47 6.03 0.44 3.65
CA LYS A 47 7.38 0.98 3.79
C LYS A 47 8.28 0.04 4.59
N GLU A 48 7.81 -0.47 5.73
CA GLU A 48 8.52 -1.44 6.57
C GLU A 48 8.88 -2.71 5.77
N ILE A 49 7.90 -3.27 5.03
CA ILE A 49 8.11 -4.49 4.23
C ILE A 49 9.15 -4.28 3.13
N LEU A 50 9.13 -3.11 2.49
CA LEU A 50 10.01 -2.78 1.39
C LEU A 50 11.37 -2.19 1.83
N GLY A 51 11.55 -1.93 3.12
CA GLY A 51 12.75 -1.27 3.65
C GLY A 51 12.91 0.19 3.19
N ILE A 52 11.79 0.87 2.92
CA ILE A 52 11.78 2.26 2.44
C ILE A 52 11.81 3.19 3.65
N ARG A 53 12.83 4.06 3.72
CA ARG A 53 12.95 5.10 4.75
C ARG A 53 12.09 6.32 4.41
#